data_AF-A0A3D5KND4-F1
#
_entry.id   AF-A0A3D5KND4-F1
#
_cell.length_a   1.000
_cell.length_b   1.000
_cell.length_c   1.000
_cell.angle_alpha   90.00
_cell.angle_beta   90.00
_cell.angle_gamma   90.00
#
_symmetry.space_group_name_H-M   'P 1'
#
loop_
_entity.id
_entity.type
_entity.pdbx_description
1 polymer ?
#
loop_
_entity_poly.entity_id
_entity_poly.type
_entity_poly.pdbx_seq_one_letter_code
_entity_poly.pdbx_strand_id
1 'polypeptide(L)' 'TKGMNEVVIVGEKAEEIRVEMQKKYLPFALTLGTKSESKLPLFEGRDVKNETMIYVCRNKVCQLPVNDVEKAIEQIIQG' A
#
# COMPACT_ATOMS: atom_id res chain seq x y z
N THR A 1 -8.63 15.68 13.14
CA THR A 1 -8.91 15.11 11.79
C THR A 1 -8.15 13.80 11.66
N LYS A 2 -8.86 12.66 11.54
CA LYS A 2 -8.21 11.37 11.28
C LYS A 2 -7.61 11.44 9.86
N GLY A 3 -6.29 11.38 9.74
CA GLY A 3 -5.60 11.45 8.44
C GLY A 3 -5.97 10.29 7.52
N MET A 4 -5.91 10.51 6.21
CA MET A 4 -6.14 9.52 5.16
C MET A 4 -5.00 8.48 5.15
N ASN A 5 -5.33 7.21 4.92
CA ASN A 5 -4.33 6.16 4.72
C ASN A 5 -3.83 6.21 3.27
N GLU A 6 -2.52 6.12 3.09
CA GLU A 6 -1.84 6.03 1.81
C GLU A 6 -1.31 4.61 1.66
N VAL A 7 -1.93 3.83 0.79
CA VAL A 7 -1.58 2.43 0.53
C VAL A 7 -0.77 2.38 -0.76
N VAL A 8 0.51 2.08 -0.65
CA VAL A 8 1.41 1.98 -1.81
C VAL A 8 1.76 0.52 -2.03
N ILE A 9 1.55 0.04 -3.25
CA ILE A 9 1.82 -1.33 -3.65
C ILE A 9 2.92 -1.29 -4.72
N VAL A 10 4.02 -2.01 -4.47
CA VAL A 10 5.17 -2.05 -5.37
C VAL A 10 5.47 -3.49 -5.74
N GLY A 11 5.57 -3.78 -7.04
CA GLY A 11 5.98 -5.07 -7.59
C GLY A 11 5.06 -5.56 -8.72
N GLU A 12 5.46 -6.64 -9.38
CA GLU A 12 4.77 -7.15 -10.58
C GLU A 12 3.26 -7.42 -10.39
N LYS A 13 2.86 -7.82 -9.18
CA LYS A 13 1.46 -8.13 -8.84
C LYS A 13 0.69 -6.93 -8.27
N ALA A 14 1.23 -5.71 -8.36
CA ALA A 14 0.64 -4.55 -7.70
C ALA A 14 -0.80 -4.28 -8.13
N GLU A 15 -1.12 -4.47 -9.41
CA GLU A 15 -2.48 -4.28 -9.93
C GLU A 15 -3.45 -5.35 -9.43
N GLU A 16 -3.03 -6.61 -9.39
CA GLU A 16 -3.85 -7.72 -8.88
C GLU A 16 -4.23 -7.49 -7.41
N ILE A 17 -3.22 -7.14 -6.59
CA ILE A 17 -3.41 -6.79 -5.17
C ILE A 17 -4.32 -5.56 -5.03
N ARG A 18 -4.13 -4.53 -5.86
CA ARG A 18 -4.96 -3.31 -5.83
C ARG A 18 -6.44 -3.63 -6.07
N VAL A 19 -6.73 -4.45 -7.08
CA VAL A 19 -8.09 -4.91 -7.40
C VAL A 19 -8.65 -5.75 -6.26
N GLU A 20 -7.84 -6.62 -5.65
CA GLU A 20 -8.27 -7.44 -4.52
C GLU A 20 -8.63 -6.59 -3.30
N MET A 21 -7.80 -5.59 -2.95
CA MET A 21 -8.08 -4.64 -1.87
C MET A 21 -9.38 -3.87 -2.10
N GLN A 22 -9.67 -3.49 -3.35
CA GLN A 22 -10.89 -2.76 -3.72
C GLN A 22 -12.17 -3.58 -3.61
N LYS A 23 -12.09 -4.91 -3.44
CA LYS A 23 -13.26 -5.74 -3.13
C LYS A 23 -13.82 -5.43 -1.73
N LYS A 24 -13.02 -4.85 -0.84
CA LYS A 24 -13.48 -4.35 0.46
C LYS A 24 -13.63 -2.84 0.43
N TYR A 25 -14.67 -2.35 1.08
CA TYR A 25 -14.88 -0.91 1.22
C TYR A 25 -13.92 -0.35 2.28
N LEU A 26 -12.91 0.41 1.83
CA LEU A 26 -11.89 1.03 2.67
C LEU A 26 -12.01 2.56 2.60
N PRO A 27 -12.90 3.18 3.40
CA PRO A 27 -13.09 4.62 3.37
C PRO A 27 -11.81 5.34 3.84
N PHE A 28 -11.53 6.49 3.23
CA PHE A 28 -10.34 7.30 3.55
C PHE A 28 -9.01 6.55 3.37
N ALA A 29 -8.95 5.63 2.40
CA ALA A 29 -7.72 5.01 1.94
C ALA A 29 -7.48 5.35 0.45
N LEU A 30 -6.31 5.91 0.15
CA LEU A 30 -5.83 6.16 -1.20
C LEU A 30 -4.86 5.05 -1.58
N THR A 31 -5.19 4.27 -2.61
CA THR A 31 -4.33 3.17 -3.09
C THR A 31 -3.58 3.56 -4.36
N LEU A 32 -2.28 3.34 -4.35
CA LEU A 32 -1.34 3.57 -5.45
C LEU A 32 -0.59 2.28 -5.74
N GLY A 33 -0.44 1.92 -7.02
CA GLY A 33 0.26 0.72 -7.45
C GLY A 33 1.29 1.04 -8.52
N THR A 34 2.46 0.42 -8.43
CA THR A 34 3.47 0.45 -9.51
C THR A 34 4.12 -0.91 -9.65
N LYS A 35 4.51 -1.26 -10.89
CA LYS A 35 5.27 -2.50 -11.15
C LYS A 35 6.74 -2.36 -10.78
N SER A 36 7.29 -1.17 -10.96
CA SER A 36 8.70 -0.84 -10.75
C SER A 36 8.85 0.49 -10.01
N GLU A 37 10.08 0.83 -9.63
CA GLU A 37 10.40 2.12 -9.03
C GLU A 37 9.75 3.30 -9.79
N SER A 38 9.17 4.25 -9.06
CA SER A 38 8.54 5.44 -9.61
C SER A 38 9.25 6.68 -9.06
N LYS A 39 9.40 7.72 -9.89
CA LYS A 39 10.01 9.00 -9.50
C LYS A 39 9.13 9.85 -8.58
N LEU A 40 7.96 9.34 -8.20
CA LEU A 40 7.07 10.03 -7.27
C LEU A 40 7.62 9.88 -5.84
N PRO A 41 7.67 10.95 -5.03
CA PRO A 41 8.23 10.92 -3.67
C PRO A 41 7.65 9.82 -2.76
N LEU A 42 6.42 9.38 -3.04
CA LEU A 42 5.74 8.32 -2.29
C LEU A 42 6.34 6.92 -2.51
N PHE A 43 7.16 6.73 -3.53
CA PHE A 43 7.79 5.46 -3.88
C PHE A 43 9.29 5.41 -3.56
N GLU A 44 9.89 6.52 -3.11
CA GLU A 44 11.31 6.56 -2.74
C GLU A 44 11.63 5.56 -1.63
N GLY A 45 12.66 4.73 -1.87
CA GLY A 45 13.10 3.71 -0.92
C GLY A 45 12.19 2.48 -0.78
N ARG A 46 11.21 2.30 -1.68
CA ARG A 46 10.26 1.17 -1.66
C ARG A 46 10.55 0.13 -2.73
N ASP A 47 11.83 -0.08 -3.01
CA ASP A 47 12.29 -0.98 -4.07
C ASP A 47 12.29 -2.44 -3.62
N VAL A 48 11.60 -3.29 -4.37
CA VAL A 48 11.47 -4.71 -4.07
C VAL A 48 11.86 -5.53 -5.30
N LYS A 49 12.96 -6.27 -5.17
CA LYS A 49 13.58 -6.96 -6.31
C LYS A 49 12.82 -8.19 -6.79
N ASN A 50 12.14 -8.91 -5.88
CA ASN A 50 11.56 -10.23 -6.19
C ASN A 50 10.14 -10.44 -5.63
N GLU A 51 9.59 -9.48 -4.89
CA GLU A 51 8.34 -9.65 -4.15
C GLU A 51 7.44 -8.43 -4.36
N THR A 52 6.13 -8.60 -4.27
CA THR A 52 5.20 -7.46 -4.27
C THR A 52 4.89 -7.09 -2.82
N MET A 53 5.18 -5.85 -2.45
CA MET A 53 5.02 -5.36 -1.08
C MET A 53 3.94 -4.27 -1.02
N ILE A 54 3.24 -4.23 0.09
CA ILE A 54 2.18 -3.29 0.43
C ILE A 54 2.65 -2.46 1.61
N TYR A 55 2.60 -1.15 1.46
CA TYR A 55 2.99 -0.17 2.46
C TYR A 55 1.77 0.65 2.85
N VAL A 56 1.35 0.55 4.11
CA VAL A 56 0.26 1.37 4.66
C VAL A 56 0.87 2.52 5.46
N CYS A 57 0.67 3.73 4.98
CA CYS A 57 1.20 4.95 5.59
C CYS A 57 0.09 5.89 6.02
N ARG A 58 0.33 6.62 7.10
CA ARG A 58 -0.57 7.65 7.62
C ARG A 58 0.26 8.78 8.20
N ASN A 59 -0.04 10.01 7.81
CA ASN A 59 0.66 11.20 8.31
C ASN A 59 2.20 11.08 8.23
N LYS A 60 2.73 10.62 7.09
CA LYS A 60 4.17 10.42 6.83
C LYS A 60 4.84 9.29 7.62
N VAL A 61 4.09 8.49 8.37
CA VAL A 61 4.59 7.30 9.08
C VAL A 61 4.03 6.07 8.41
N CYS A 62 4.90 5.12 8.06
CA CYS A 62 4.50 3.84 7.49
C CYS A 62 4.60 2.73 8.52
N GLN A 63 3.66 1.79 8.47
CA GLN A 63 3.76 0.54 9.20
C GLN A 63 4.78 -0.39 8.53
N LEU A 64 5.09 -1.52 9.19
CA LEU A 64 5.91 -2.55 8.57
C LEU A 64 5.24 -3.04 7.28
N PRO A 65 5.97 -3.10 6.16
CA PRO A 65 5.39 -3.51 4.90
C PRO A 65 5.01 -4.99 4.94
N VAL A 66 3.91 -5.33 4.27
CA VAL A 66 3.38 -6.71 4.21
C VAL A 66 3.21 -7.13 2.76
N ASN A 67 3.16 -8.44 2.51
CA ASN A 67 2.92 -9.02 1.18
C ASN A 67 1.55 -9.70 1.06
N ASP A 68 0.66 -9.44 2.01
CA ASP A 68 -0.65 -10.06 2.13
C ASP A 68 -1.75 -8.99 2.25
N VAL A 69 -2.83 -9.17 1.48
CA VAL A 69 -3.94 -8.20 1.40
C VAL A 69 -4.68 -8.09 2.72
N GLU A 70 -4.94 -9.20 3.41
CA GLU A 70 -5.68 -9.19 4.67
C GLU A 70 -4.89 -8.45 5.74
N LYS A 71 -3.59 -8.72 5.85
CA LYS A 71 -2.72 -7.97 6.77
C LYS A 71 -2.69 -6.48 6.45
N ALA A 72 -2.63 -6.10 5.18
CA ALA A 72 -2.67 -4.67 4.81
C ALA A 72 -4.01 -4.02 5.21
N ILE A 73 -5.12 -4.75 5.08
CA ILE A 73 -6.44 -4.29 5.50
C ILE A 73 -6.53 -4.18 7.03
N GLU A 74 -5.97 -5.12 7.78
CA GLU A 74 -5.86 -5.02 9.24
C GLU A 74 -5.12 -3.75 9.66
N GLN A 75 -3.99 -3.45 9.01
CA GLN A 75 -3.23 -2.21 9.25
C GLN A 75 -4.06 -0.94 9.00
N ILE A 76 -5.01 -0.96 8.05
CA ILE A 76 -5.90 0.16 7.72
C ILE A 76 -7.02 0.31 8.75
N ILE A 77 -7.59 -0.80 9.23
CA ILE A 77 -8.76 -0.81 10.13
C ILE A 77 -8.35 -0.60 11.59
N GLN A 78 -7.19 -1.13 12.00
CA GLN A 78 -6.71 -1.08 13.38
C GLN A 78 -5.88 0.19 13.70
N GLY A 79 -5.66 1.08 12.71
CA GLY A 79 -4.85 2.31 12.82
C GLY A 79 -5.61 3.63 12.97
#